data_AF-A0A349GZS5-F1
#
_entry.id   AF-A0A349GZS5-F1
#
_cell.length_a   1.000
_cell.length_b   1.000
_cell.length_c   1.000
_cell.angle_alpha   90.00
_cell.angle_beta   90.00
_cell.angle_gamma   90.00
#
_symmetry.space_group_name_H-M   'P 1'
#
loop_
_entity.id
_entity.type
_entity.pdbx_description
1 polymer ?
#
loop_
_entity_poly.entity_id
_entity_poly.type
_entity_poly.pdbx_seq_one_letter_code
_entity_poly.pdbx_strand_id
1 'polypeptide(L)'
;MLHAKLMRSEVSSFGGYHRISFGAMGTQNEITFEAVNTARAMAFREAVFDWLADFESKYSVTIDDSIISEINRQSGQSAVAVDAMT
;
A
#
# COMPACT_ATOMS: atom_id res chain seq x y z
N MET A 1 -2.50 -5.30 10.71
CA MET A 1 -3.96 -5.05 10.55
C MET A 1 -4.34 -4.50 9.17
N LEU A 2 -3.52 -3.64 8.54
CA LEU A 2 -3.77 -3.09 7.21
C LEU A 2 -3.93 -4.14 6.11
N HIS A 3 -2.96 -5.07 5.98
CA HIS A 3 -3.02 -6.12 4.96
C HIS A 3 -4.34 -6.94 5.02
N ALA A 4 -4.78 -7.34 6.22
CA ALA A 4 -6.04 -8.06 6.41
C ALA A 4 -7.29 -7.19 6.13
N LYS A 5 -7.17 -5.86 6.14
CA LYS A 5 -8.24 -4.93 5.72
C LYS A 5 -8.26 -4.81 4.19
N LEU A 6 -7.09 -4.66 3.57
CA LEU A 6 -6.93 -4.62 2.12
C LEU A 6 -7.46 -5.90 1.47
N MET A 7 -7.16 -7.08 2.02
CA MET A 7 -7.61 -8.35 1.45
C MET A 7 -9.13 -8.54 1.42
N ARG A 8 -9.90 -7.77 2.20
CA ARG A 8 -11.36 -7.76 2.18
C ARG A 8 -11.95 -6.84 1.12
N SER A 9 -11.12 -6.04 0.45
CA SER A 9 -11.58 -5.15 -0.62
C SER A 9 -12.13 -5.94 -1.79
N GLU A 10 -13.30 -5.51 -2.25
CA GLU A 10 -14.00 -6.12 -3.37
C GLU A 10 -13.30 -5.80 -4.70
N VAL A 11 -13.38 -6.78 -5.61
CA VAL A 11 -12.99 -6.60 -7.00
C VAL A 11 -14.22 -6.77 -7.86
N SER A 12 -14.48 -5.76 -8.69
CA SER A 12 -15.53 -5.81 -9.71
C SER A 12 -14.91 -5.91 -11.09
N SER A 13 -15.65 -6.47 -12.05
CA SER A 13 -15.19 -6.60 -13.44
C SER A 13 -16.25 -6.08 -14.40
N PHE A 14 -15.86 -5.29 -15.38
CA PHE A 14 -16.75 -4.69 -16.37
C PHE A 14 -16.02 -4.52 -17.71
N GLY A 15 -16.57 -5.08 -18.79
CA GLY A 15 -16.06 -4.84 -20.15
C GLY A 15 -14.59 -5.18 -20.38
N GLY A 16 -14.08 -6.24 -19.74
CA GLY A 16 -12.65 -6.64 -19.82
C GLY A 16 -11.73 -5.93 -18.82
N TYR A 17 -12.25 -4.93 -18.11
CA TYR A 17 -11.54 -4.24 -17.04
C TYR A 17 -11.90 -4.79 -15.67
N HIS A 18 -10.94 -4.72 -14.76
CA HIS A 18 -11.09 -5.00 -13.35
C HIS A 18 -10.91 -3.71 -12.55
N ARG A 19 -11.75 -3.54 -11.53
CA ARG A 19 -11.69 -2.42 -10.59
C ARG A 19 -11.52 -2.96 -9.18
N ILE A 20 -10.54 -2.41 -8.47
CA ILE A 20 -10.26 -2.70 -7.06
C ILE A 20 -10.45 -1.41 -6.28
N SER A 21 -11.33 -1.41 -5.28
CA SER A 21 -11.56 -0.26 -4.39
C SER A 21 -11.12 -0.62 -2.96
N PHE A 22 -10.21 0.16 -2.37
CA PHE A 22 -9.57 -0.18 -1.10
C PHE A 22 -9.23 1.03 -0.24
N GLY A 23 -9.15 0.83 1.07
CA GLY A 23 -8.74 1.86 2.01
C GLY A 23 -7.28 1.71 2.41
N ALA A 24 -6.47 2.74 2.17
CA ALA A 24 -5.05 2.81 2.53
C ALA A 24 -4.67 4.25 2.84
N MET A 25 -3.66 4.47 3.69
CA MET A 25 -3.15 5.82 4.02
C MET A 25 -4.25 6.81 4.47
N GLY A 26 -5.29 6.32 5.16
CA GLY A 26 -6.39 7.15 5.66
C GLY A 26 -7.42 7.61 4.62
N THR A 27 -7.35 7.14 3.37
CA THR A 27 -8.31 7.51 2.31
C THR A 27 -8.85 6.30 1.56
N GLN A 28 -9.90 6.50 0.76
CA GLN A 28 -10.40 5.50 -0.19
C GLN A 28 -9.67 5.66 -1.53
N ASN A 29 -9.15 4.56 -2.06
CA ASN A 29 -8.38 4.49 -3.29
C ASN A 29 -9.04 3.53 -4.28
N GLU A 30 -8.73 3.70 -5.56
CA GLU A 30 -9.21 2.84 -6.64
C GLU A 30 -8.12 2.58 -7.68
N ILE A 31 -8.07 1.34 -8.19
CA ILE A 31 -7.28 0.97 -9.37
C ILE A 31 -8.21 0.31 -10.38
N THR A 32 -8.22 0.82 -11.62
CA THR A 32 -8.87 0.18 -12.77
C THR A 32 -7.81 -0.27 -13.76
N PHE A 33 -7.84 -1.53 -14.18
CA PHE A 33 -6.82 -2.13 -15.03
C PHE A 33 -7.42 -3.25 -15.89
N GLU A 34 -6.79 -3.54 -17.02
CA GLU A 34 -7.12 -4.70 -17.85
C GLU A 34 -6.31 -5.92 -17.40
N ALA A 35 -6.93 -7.10 -17.41
CA ALA A 35 -6.21 -8.35 -17.22
C ALA A 35 -6.78 -9.45 -18.12
N VAL A 36 -5.90 -10.36 -18.53
CA VAL A 36 -6.24 -11.47 -19.43
C VAL A 36 -7.32 -12.39 -18.85
N ASN A 37 -7.34 -12.53 -17.52
CA ASN A 37 -8.35 -13.29 -16.79
C ASN A 37 -8.41 -12.89 -15.31
N THR A 38 -9.46 -13.35 -14.63
CA THR A 38 -9.68 -13.09 -13.20
C THR A 38 -8.53 -13.56 -12.31
N ALA A 39 -7.87 -14.67 -12.62
CA ALA A 39 -6.75 -15.16 -11.81
C ALA A 39 -5.56 -14.19 -11.83
N ARG A 40 -5.25 -13.61 -13.00
CA ARG A 40 -4.23 -12.55 -13.11
C ARG A 40 -4.66 -11.28 -12.40
N ALA A 41 -5.94 -10.93 -12.44
CA ALA A 41 -6.46 -9.79 -11.68
C ALA A 41 -6.32 -9.96 -10.17
N MET A 42 -6.59 -11.17 -9.65
CA MET A 42 -6.39 -11.50 -8.23
C MET A 42 -4.92 -11.46 -7.82
N ALA A 43 -4.03 -12.05 -8.63
CA ALA A 43 -2.59 -12.03 -8.36
C ALA A 43 -2.02 -10.60 -8.37
N PHE A 44 -2.48 -9.75 -9.30
CA PHE A 44 -2.10 -8.34 -9.33
C PHE A 44 -2.58 -7.61 -8.07
N ARG A 45 -3.85 -7.83 -7.66
CA ARG A 45 -4.39 -7.26 -6.42
C ARG A 45 -3.55 -7.63 -5.20
N GLU A 46 -3.21 -8.91 -5.06
CA GLU A 46 -2.41 -9.39 -3.93
C GLU A 46 -1.03 -8.74 -3.91
N ALA A 47 -0.33 -8.70 -5.05
CA ALA A 47 0.97 -8.06 -5.16
C ALA A 47 0.93 -6.56 -4.81
N VAL A 48 -0.10 -5.84 -5.27
CA VAL A 48 -0.30 -4.42 -4.93
C VAL A 48 -0.56 -4.24 -3.44
N PHE A 49 -1.36 -5.11 -2.82
CA PHE A 49 -1.70 -5.00 -1.41
C PHE A 49 -0.54 -5.38 -0.49
N ASP A 50 0.30 -6.33 -0.89
CA ASP A 50 1.56 -6.64 -0.20
C ASP A 50 2.50 -5.44 -0.25
N TRP A 51 2.71 -4.89 -1.45
CA TRP A 51 3.56 -3.71 -1.61
C TRP A 51 3.04 -2.51 -0.81
N LEU A 52 1.72 -2.25 -0.81
CA LEU A 52 1.12 -1.17 -0.04
C LEU A 52 1.27 -1.36 1.47
N ALA A 53 1.12 -2.59 1.95
CA ALA A 53 1.30 -2.89 3.37
C ALA A 53 2.74 -2.62 3.82
N ASP A 54 3.72 -3.05 3.01
CA ASP A 54 5.13 -2.78 3.26
C ASP A 54 5.45 -1.29 3.18
N PHE A 55 4.92 -0.59 2.16
CA PHE A 55 5.08 0.85 2.01
C PHE A 55 4.55 1.62 3.21
N GLU A 56 3.30 1.36 3.63
CA GLU A 56 2.69 2.08 4.75
C GLU A 56 3.41 1.76 6.08
N SER A 57 3.94 0.54 6.26
CA SER A 57 4.75 0.20 7.44
C SER A 57 6.04 1.02 7.53
N LYS A 58 6.65 1.35 6.39
CA LYS A 58 7.92 2.09 6.32
C LYS A 58 7.71 3.59 6.40
N TYR A 59 6.71 4.13 5.72
CA TYR A 59 6.61 5.58 5.51
C TYR A 59 5.46 6.26 6.25
N SER A 60 4.75 5.55 7.13
CA SER A 60 3.68 6.15 7.92
C SER A 60 4.20 7.05 9.05
N VAL A 61 3.66 8.26 9.18
CA VAL A 61 3.92 9.17 10.31
C VAL A 61 3.28 8.72 11.63
N THR A 62 2.36 7.74 11.58
CA THR A 62 1.61 7.25 12.74
C THR A 62 2.06 5.89 13.25
N ILE A 63 2.99 5.24 12.52
CA ILE A 63 3.62 3.99 12.95
C ILE A 63 4.96 4.36 13.58
N ASP A 64 5.11 4.07 14.86
CA ASP A 64 6.29 4.49 15.64
C ASP A 64 7.61 3.91 15.08
N ASP A 65 7.56 2.69 14.54
CA ASP A 65 8.74 1.99 13.99
C ASP A 65 9.00 2.31 12.52
N SER A 66 8.31 3.29 11.94
CA SER A 66 8.52 3.72 10.57
C SER A 66 9.81 4.53 10.42
N ILE A 67 10.36 4.59 9.20
CA ILE A 67 11.53 5.41 8.91
C ILE A 67 11.24 6.90 9.10
N ILE A 68 10.01 7.33 8.83
CA ILE A 68 9.60 8.73 8.99
C ILE A 68 9.52 9.10 10.49
N SER A 69 8.99 8.20 11.31
CA SER A 69 8.98 8.37 12.76
C SER A 69 10.39 8.43 13.33
N GLU A 70 11.33 7.63 12.80
CA GLU A 70 12.74 7.70 13.19
C GLU A 70 13.40 9.02 12.78
N ILE A 71 13.20 9.48 11.53
CA ILE A 71 13.69 10.79 11.08
C ILE A 71 13.18 11.90 11.99
N ASN A 72 11.90 11.87 12.35
CA ASN A 72 11.33 12.85 13.26
C ASN A 72 11.97 12.83 14.64
N ARG A 73 12.27 11.64 15.18
CA ARG A 73 12.98 11.49 16.46
C ARG A 73 14.42 12.00 16.41
N GLN A 74 15.14 11.75 15.32
CA GLN A 74 16.55 12.13 15.15
C GLN A 74 16.77 13.56 14.64
N SER A 75 15.68 14.29 14.38
CA SER A 75 15.74 15.66 13.86
C SER A 75 16.58 16.56 14.78
N GLY A 76 17.61 17.18 14.20
CA GLY A 76 18.57 18.01 14.93
C GLY A 76 19.57 17.26 15.82
N GLN A 77 19.53 15.91 15.84
CA GLN A 77 20.42 15.08 16.67
C GLN A 77 21.43 14.31 15.82
N SER A 78 20.97 13.59 14.80
CA SER A 78 21.84 12.76 13.96
C SER A 78 21.28 12.52 12.56
N ALA A 79 22.14 12.12 11.63
CA ALA A 79 21.71 11.68 10.30
C ALA A 79 21.12 10.26 10.38
N VAL A 80 20.01 10.03 9.69
CA VAL A 80 19.35 8.73 9.56
C VAL A 80 19.67 8.15 8.19
N ALA A 81 20.03 6.87 8.13
CA ALA A 81 20.22 6.16 6.87
C ALA A 81 18.85 5.92 6.23
N VAL A 82 18.71 6.34 4.98
CA VAL A 82 17.47 6.25 4.19
C VAL A 82 17.66 5.35 2.98
N ASP A 83 16.56 4.82 2.46
CA ASP A 83 16.57 4.06 1.21
C ASP A 83 16.48 5.00 -0.01
N ALA A 84 16.43 4.45 -1.22
CA ALA A 84 16.38 5.27 -2.43
C ALA A 84 15.06 6.07 -2.61
N MET A 85 14.03 5.74 -1.83
CA MET A 85 12.71 6.38 -1.90
C MET A 85 12.50 7.45 -0.81
N THR A 86 13.49 7.73 0.04
CA THR A 86 13.47 8.76 1.10
C THR A 86 14.74 9.58 1.09
#